data_AF-A0A420Z930-F1
#
_entry.id   AF-A0A420Z930-F1
#
_cell.length_a   1.000
_cell.length_b   1.000
_cell.length_c   1.000
_cell.angle_alpha   90.00
_cell.angle_beta   90.00
_cell.angle_gamma   90.00
#
_symmetry.space_group_name_H-M   'P 1'
#
loop_
_entity.id
_entity.type
_entity.pdbx_description
1 polymer ?
#
loop_
_entity_poly.entity_id
_entity_poly.type
_entity_poly.pdbx_seq_one_letter_code
_entity_poly.pdbx_strand_id
1 'polypeptide(L)'
;NKVYVEKFVSLEKHVSARVFVKVLPTSNDYNASLLGLYFQNGKLFIIVRRSGYTYSFSYHYKDEYGSSTGPIKDINVNTWYQVEVWTEDATNFKVFINNKQEKTINPFNRCLGNFEKFRAGSAPTGIPSSSWNYKYLIDCIALADNYIGKLADPPCLEKSGKEGLKLPSSPQFSGPFINLVLKQGFFTDSSLVIAPLQYCLDFLTFYEELRTFGVKKVLLGQIGTSVESQDKIFPILFSTSFETGDLSRFDKINFANGTIEVIPNASYQGNYGLKIYAGYSTPYVRKKIKSNPLWLRVYFRHGSSYSWDETFHWINIYSESGKSLLGIRHKVSKISVGWRDGAFWDLVNTNVSIPLSSWMKLELGIKVGSGDGWIEVWKDDQLVYRKTKLNNASYGEPALISLEVAGKSGDFDPTGFYDCVAVSNERIINAGIPAPPERTSSEFIHLLGEIVNPKWRTYKEILQFLVCLEKRLKIHPSEILQLVLSPRLISRKILLEPNILIREVKENA
;
A
#
# COMPACT_ATOMS: atom_id res chain seq x y z
N ASN A 1 7.77 -14.83 -26.29
CA ASN A 1 7.48 -14.00 -25.10
C ASN A 1 7.56 -14.87 -23.86
N LYS A 2 8.66 -14.82 -23.12
CA LYS A 2 8.81 -15.53 -21.84
C LYS A 2 8.95 -14.46 -20.77
N VAL A 3 8.02 -14.43 -19.81
CA VAL A 3 8.16 -13.63 -18.61
C VAL A 3 8.87 -14.53 -17.59
N TYR A 4 10.06 -14.14 -17.18
CA TYR A 4 10.79 -14.84 -16.13
C TYR A 4 10.81 -13.94 -14.89
N VAL A 5 10.24 -14.44 -13.80
CA VAL A 5 10.49 -13.90 -12.47
C VAL A 5 11.36 -14.92 -11.77
N GLU A 6 12.63 -14.59 -11.56
CA GLU A 6 13.57 -15.42 -10.81
C GLU A 6 13.86 -14.70 -9.49
N LYS A 7 13.52 -15.32 -8.36
CA LYS A 7 13.82 -14.84 -7.02
C LYS A 7 14.51 -15.97 -6.26
N PHE A 8 15.68 -15.69 -5.71
CA PHE A 8 16.37 -16.56 -4.77
C PHE A 8 15.79 -16.29 -3.40
N VAL A 9 15.32 -17.33 -2.71
CA VAL A 9 14.66 -17.13 -1.42
C VAL A 9 15.13 -18.13 -0.39
N SER A 10 15.68 -17.64 0.71
CA SER A 10 15.97 -18.49 1.85
C SER A 10 14.68 -18.71 2.65
N LEU A 11 14.22 -19.97 2.68
CA LEU A 11 13.26 -20.54 3.65
C LEU A 11 11.75 -20.34 3.43
N GLU A 12 11.31 -19.77 2.30
CA GLU A 12 9.87 -19.66 2.02
C GLU A 12 9.21 -21.03 1.82
N LYS A 13 8.22 -21.31 2.67
CA LYS A 13 7.48 -22.58 2.71
C LYS A 13 6.23 -22.58 1.85
N HIS A 14 5.79 -21.43 1.36
CA HIS A 14 4.48 -21.30 0.71
C HIS A 14 4.51 -20.39 -0.51
N VAL A 15 3.93 -20.89 -1.61
CA VAL A 15 3.81 -20.16 -2.87
C VAL A 15 2.38 -20.22 -3.36
N SER A 16 1.77 -19.06 -3.64
CA SER A 16 0.42 -18.94 -4.18
C SER A 16 0.44 -18.12 -5.47
N ALA A 17 -0.31 -18.54 -6.48
CA ALA A 17 -0.46 -17.81 -7.73
C ALA A 17 -1.93 -17.82 -8.19
N ARG A 18 -2.43 -16.67 -8.62
CA ARG A 18 -3.72 -16.59 -9.30
C ARG A 18 -3.51 -16.67 -10.81
N VAL A 19 -4.12 -17.69 -11.41
CA VAL A 19 -3.92 -18.06 -12.81
C VAL A 19 -5.26 -18.11 -13.54
N PHE A 20 -5.35 -17.41 -14.66
CA PHE A 20 -6.43 -17.56 -15.61
C PHE A 20 -6.05 -18.62 -16.63
N VAL A 21 -6.75 -19.74 -16.59
CA VAL A 21 -6.53 -20.82 -17.55
C VAL A 21 -7.38 -20.55 -18.77
N LYS A 22 -6.87 -19.67 -19.65
CA LYS A 22 -7.43 -19.49 -20.99
C LYS A 22 -6.65 -20.38 -21.94
N VAL A 23 -7.23 -21.54 -22.27
CA VAL A 23 -6.60 -22.44 -23.22
C VAL A 23 -7.62 -23.01 -24.19
N LEU A 24 -7.31 -22.84 -25.47
CA LEU A 24 -7.82 -23.63 -26.58
C LEU A 24 -6.63 -24.42 -27.14
N PRO A 25 -6.82 -25.71 -27.43
CA PRO A 25 -5.91 -26.40 -28.32
C PRO A 25 -6.65 -27.25 -29.35
N THR A 26 -6.17 -27.09 -30.57
CA THR A 26 -6.08 -28.11 -31.62
C THR A 26 -5.84 -29.51 -31.06
N SER A 27 -6.44 -30.52 -31.69
CA SER A 27 -6.59 -31.97 -31.40
C SER A 27 -5.62 -32.78 -30.50
N ASN A 28 -4.51 -32.25 -30.00
CA ASN A 28 -3.44 -33.04 -29.36
C ASN A 28 -3.34 -32.81 -27.85
N ASP A 29 -2.82 -33.83 -27.16
CA ASP A 29 -2.43 -33.79 -25.75
C ASP A 29 -1.20 -32.92 -25.54
N TYR A 30 -1.15 -32.18 -24.44
CA TYR A 30 0.00 -31.33 -24.10
C TYR A 30 0.05 -31.04 -22.59
N ASN A 31 1.22 -30.56 -22.15
CA ASN A 31 1.50 -30.12 -20.78
C ASN A 31 2.02 -28.68 -20.82
N ALA A 32 1.43 -27.76 -20.05
CA ALA A 32 1.93 -26.40 -19.89
C ALA A 32 2.26 -26.13 -18.42
N SER A 33 3.49 -25.73 -18.10
CA SER A 33 3.86 -25.43 -16.70
C SER A 33 3.31 -24.07 -16.28
N LEU A 34 2.59 -24.06 -15.16
CA LEU A 34 2.11 -22.83 -14.53
C LEU A 34 3.05 -22.37 -13.43
N LEU A 35 3.40 -23.29 -12.54
CA LEU A 35 4.22 -23.04 -11.36
C LEU A 35 5.41 -23.99 -11.38
N GLY A 36 6.61 -23.48 -11.08
CA GLY A 36 7.83 -24.25 -10.96
C GLY A 36 8.55 -23.86 -9.68
N LEU A 37 8.79 -24.86 -8.83
CA LEU A 37 9.50 -24.75 -7.57
C LEU A 37 10.78 -25.55 -7.72
N TYR A 38 11.93 -24.93 -7.47
CA TYR A 38 13.25 -25.54 -7.58
C TYR A 38 13.86 -25.62 -6.19
N PHE A 39 14.41 -26.78 -5.90
CA PHE A 39 15.08 -27.14 -4.66
C PHE A 39 16.47 -27.65 -5.01
N GLN A 40 17.38 -27.63 -4.04
CA GLN A 40 18.77 -28.06 -4.23
C GLN A 40 18.88 -29.43 -4.92
N ASN A 41 17.99 -30.36 -4.57
CA ASN A 41 18.02 -31.73 -5.09
C ASN A 41 16.81 -32.07 -5.98
N GLY A 42 15.99 -31.10 -6.41
CA GLY A 42 14.81 -31.43 -7.18
C GLY A 42 13.98 -30.24 -7.67
N LYS A 43 12.88 -30.55 -8.34
CA LYS A 43 11.94 -29.56 -8.86
C LYS A 43 10.52 -30.09 -8.87
N LEU A 44 9.57 -29.24 -8.51
CA LEU A 44 8.13 -29.50 -8.57
C LEU A 44 7.48 -28.52 -9.54
N PHE A 45 6.76 -29.04 -10.53
CA PHE A 45 5.93 -28.24 -11.42
C PHE A 45 4.46 -28.51 -11.16
N ILE A 46 3.66 -27.45 -11.08
CA ILE A 46 2.21 -27.53 -11.29
C ILE A 46 1.96 -27.20 -12.77
N ILE A 47 1.34 -28.13 -13.47
CA ILE A 47 1.10 -28.06 -14.91
C ILE A 47 -0.40 -28.10 -15.20
N VAL A 48 -0.82 -27.45 -16.28
CA VAL A 48 -2.09 -27.76 -16.95
C VAL A 48 -1.82 -28.86 -17.95
N ARG A 49 -2.50 -29.98 -17.80
CA ARG A 49 -2.47 -31.12 -18.73
C ARG A 49 -3.79 -31.20 -19.46
N ARG A 50 -3.73 -31.41 -20.78
CA ARG A 50 -4.86 -31.93 -21.55
C ARG A 50 -4.63 -33.39 -21.86
N SER A 51 -5.66 -34.20 -21.61
CA SER A 51 -5.73 -35.60 -22.02
C SER A 51 -7.09 -35.80 -22.71
N GLY A 52 -7.10 -35.92 -24.04
CA GLY A 52 -8.34 -35.94 -24.81
C GLY A 52 -9.10 -34.60 -24.73
N TYR A 53 -10.33 -34.61 -24.19
CA TYR A 53 -11.17 -33.40 -24.04
C TYR A 53 -11.15 -32.78 -22.64
N THR A 54 -10.42 -33.39 -21.70
CA THR A 54 -10.39 -32.96 -20.31
C THR A 54 -9.12 -32.16 -20.03
N TYR A 55 -9.27 -31.07 -19.30
CA TYR A 55 -8.17 -30.28 -18.75
C TYR A 55 -8.07 -30.57 -17.26
N SER A 56 -6.85 -30.76 -16.77
CA SER A 56 -6.58 -30.93 -15.35
C SER A 56 -5.35 -30.16 -14.92
N PHE A 57 -5.33 -29.73 -13.67
CA PHE A 57 -4.06 -29.52 -12.99
C PHE A 57 -3.43 -30.88 -12.70
N SER A 58 -2.14 -30.99 -12.98
CA SER A 58 -1.30 -32.13 -12.65
C SER A 58 -0.03 -31.60 -11.99
N TYR A 59 0.67 -32.46 -11.26
CA TYR A 59 2.03 -32.16 -10.81
C TYR A 59 3.05 -32.97 -11.60
N HIS A 60 4.24 -32.43 -11.76
CA HIS A 60 5.42 -33.16 -12.22
C HIS A 60 6.58 -32.83 -11.29
N TYR A 61 6.97 -33.81 -10.48
CA TYR A 61 8.12 -33.74 -9.60
C TYR A 61 9.29 -34.50 -10.22
N LYS A 62 10.51 -33.97 -10.10
CA LYS A 62 11.75 -34.62 -10.57
C LYS A 62 12.92 -34.28 -9.64
N ASP A 63 13.67 -35.29 -9.24
CA ASP A 63 14.95 -35.17 -8.53
C ASP A 63 16.05 -35.99 -9.21
N GLU A 64 17.17 -36.18 -8.52
CA GLU A 64 18.28 -37.03 -8.95
C GLU A 64 17.94 -38.54 -8.94
N TYR A 65 16.90 -38.96 -8.22
CA TYR A 65 16.53 -40.37 -8.03
C TYR A 65 15.36 -40.81 -8.93
N GLY A 66 14.59 -39.88 -9.48
CA GLY A 66 13.49 -40.20 -10.38
C GLY A 66 12.56 -39.03 -10.67
N SER A 67 11.41 -39.36 -11.26
CA SER A 67 10.34 -38.40 -11.51
C SER A 67 8.98 -39.03 -11.20
N SER A 68 8.08 -38.24 -10.63
CA SER A 68 6.69 -38.61 -10.43
C SER A 68 5.76 -37.59 -11.09
N THR A 69 4.67 -38.06 -11.66
CA THR A 69 3.65 -37.21 -12.27
C THR A 69 2.28 -37.75 -11.90
N GLY A 70 1.34 -36.88 -11.57
CA GLY A 70 0.00 -37.31 -11.23
C GLY A 70 -1.05 -36.21 -11.35
N PRO A 71 -2.33 -36.59 -11.50
CA PRO A 71 -3.43 -35.64 -11.54
C PRO A 71 -3.64 -35.00 -10.16
N ILE A 72 -4.11 -33.74 -10.18
CA ILE A 72 -4.52 -32.97 -9.00
C ILE A 72 -6.03 -32.75 -9.06
N LYS A 73 -6.53 -32.09 -10.10
CA LYS A 73 -7.93 -31.68 -10.22
C LYS A 73 -8.32 -31.37 -11.65
N ASP A 74 -9.50 -31.81 -12.08
CA ASP A 74 -10.08 -31.39 -13.35
C ASP A 74 -10.54 -29.93 -13.31
N ILE A 75 -10.32 -29.21 -14.41
CA ILE A 75 -10.56 -27.77 -14.50
C ILE A 75 -11.35 -27.41 -15.75
N ASN A 76 -12.08 -26.29 -15.64
CA ASN A 76 -12.73 -25.64 -16.74
C ASN A 76 -11.78 -24.61 -17.37
N VAL A 77 -11.79 -24.52 -18.69
CA VAL A 77 -11.13 -23.42 -19.40
C VAL A 77 -11.89 -22.11 -19.20
N ASN A 78 -11.21 -20.98 -19.47
CA ASN A 78 -11.74 -19.62 -19.28
C ASN A 78 -12.17 -19.33 -17.83
N THR A 79 -11.52 -19.98 -16.87
CA THR A 79 -11.81 -19.84 -15.44
C THR A 79 -10.56 -19.40 -14.68
N TRP A 80 -10.75 -18.54 -13.68
CA TRP A 80 -9.70 -18.13 -12.74
C TRP A 80 -9.54 -19.17 -11.65
N TYR A 81 -8.29 -19.51 -11.34
CA TYR A 81 -7.93 -20.40 -10.25
C TYR A 81 -6.87 -19.74 -9.38
N GLN A 82 -7.00 -19.89 -8.06
CA GLN A 82 -5.90 -19.70 -7.13
C GLN A 82 -5.22 -21.06 -6.93
N VAL A 83 -3.94 -21.15 -7.27
CA VAL A 83 -3.12 -22.36 -7.17
C VAL A 83 -2.02 -22.12 -6.16
N GLU A 84 -1.99 -22.94 -5.11
CA GLU A 84 -1.03 -22.78 -4.01
C GLU A 84 -0.27 -24.08 -3.79
N VAL A 85 1.01 -23.96 -3.46
CA VAL A 85 1.86 -25.06 -3.07
C VAL A 85 2.54 -24.70 -1.75
N TRP A 86 2.23 -25.49 -0.73
CA TRP A 86 2.74 -25.33 0.62
C TRP A 86 3.59 -26.54 1.01
N THR A 87 4.71 -26.29 1.69
CA THR A 87 5.56 -27.32 2.30
C THR A 87 5.65 -27.03 3.79
N GLU A 88 5.05 -27.88 4.62
CA GLU A 88 5.21 -27.80 6.09
C GLU A 88 6.62 -28.26 6.49
N ASP A 89 7.04 -29.34 5.86
CA ASP A 89 8.32 -30.02 5.98
C ASP A 89 8.91 -30.27 4.58
N ALA A 90 10.23 -30.41 4.50
CA ALA A 90 10.94 -30.65 3.24
C ALA A 90 10.61 -32.00 2.58
N THR A 91 9.56 -32.69 3.03
CA THR A 91 9.16 -34.04 2.61
C THR A 91 7.77 -34.07 2.01
N ASN A 92 6.88 -33.10 2.28
CA ASN A 92 5.53 -33.07 1.73
C ASN A 92 5.17 -31.72 1.11
N PHE A 93 4.56 -31.76 -0.08
CA PHE A 93 3.91 -30.62 -0.70
C PHE A 93 2.39 -30.77 -0.67
N LYS A 94 1.71 -29.82 -0.05
CA LYS A 94 0.26 -29.68 -0.11
C LYS A 94 -0.09 -28.71 -1.24
N VAL A 95 -0.91 -29.15 -2.18
CA VAL A 95 -1.41 -28.31 -3.28
C VAL A 95 -2.85 -27.92 -3.00
N PHE A 96 -3.12 -26.62 -3.06
CA PHE A 96 -4.45 -26.05 -2.87
C PHE A 96 -4.94 -25.43 -4.18
N ILE A 97 -6.22 -25.66 -4.50
CA ILE A 97 -6.91 -25.00 -5.60
C ILE A 97 -8.12 -24.26 -5.02
N ASN A 98 -8.16 -22.94 -5.19
CA ASN A 98 -9.19 -22.06 -4.61
C ASN A 98 -9.32 -22.25 -3.08
N ASN A 99 -8.20 -22.25 -2.36
CA ASN A 99 -8.09 -22.44 -0.91
C ASN A 99 -8.54 -23.82 -0.38
N LYS A 100 -8.83 -24.78 -1.26
CA LYS A 100 -9.11 -26.16 -0.88
C LYS A 100 -7.91 -27.03 -1.17
N GLN A 101 -7.43 -27.79 -0.17
CA GLN A 101 -6.37 -28.78 -0.40
C GLN A 101 -6.89 -29.88 -1.32
N GLU A 102 -6.26 -30.04 -2.49
CA GLU A 102 -6.63 -31.07 -3.47
C GLU A 102 -5.65 -32.23 -3.47
N LYS A 103 -4.38 -31.98 -3.10
CA LYS A 103 -3.34 -33.03 -3.14
C LYS A 103 -2.27 -32.85 -2.08
N THR A 104 -1.79 -33.98 -1.55
CA THR A 104 -0.48 -34.07 -0.89
C THR A 104 0.44 -34.87 -1.81
N ILE A 105 1.59 -34.29 -2.13
CA ILE A 105 2.66 -34.90 -2.93
C ILE A 105 3.78 -35.22 -1.95
N ASN A 106 4.06 -36.50 -1.78
CA ASN A 106 5.14 -36.98 -0.91
C ASN A 106 6.27 -37.52 -1.81
N PRO A 107 7.25 -36.68 -2.19
CA PRO A 107 8.41 -37.11 -2.94
C PRO A 107 9.30 -38.03 -2.08
N PHE A 108 9.07 -39.33 -2.23
CA PHE A 108 9.97 -40.42 -1.83
C PHE A 108 10.53 -40.40 -0.39
N ASN A 109 9.84 -39.76 0.58
CA ASN A 109 10.28 -39.63 1.99
C ASN A 109 11.68 -38.99 2.17
N ARG A 110 12.06 -37.97 1.40
CA ARG A 110 13.39 -37.35 1.53
C ARG A 110 13.33 -35.83 1.69
N CYS A 111 14.29 -35.30 2.44
CA CYS A 111 14.47 -33.86 2.63
C CYS A 111 15.00 -33.23 1.33
N LEU A 112 14.22 -32.32 0.75
CA LEU A 112 14.48 -31.73 -0.57
C LEU A 112 15.56 -30.64 -0.60
N GLY A 113 16.21 -30.38 0.54
CA GLY A 113 17.10 -29.23 0.70
C GLY A 113 16.31 -27.92 0.74
N ASN A 114 17.04 -26.80 0.70
CA ASN A 114 16.42 -25.48 0.73
C ASN A 114 15.75 -25.15 -0.62
N PHE A 115 14.68 -24.36 -0.55
CA PHE A 115 14.08 -23.74 -1.73
C PHE A 115 15.10 -22.81 -2.39
N GLU A 116 15.35 -22.98 -3.68
CA GLU A 116 16.35 -22.18 -4.41
C GLU A 116 15.69 -21.11 -5.27
N LYS A 117 14.62 -21.50 -5.99
CA LYS A 117 14.08 -20.67 -7.06
C LYS A 117 12.62 -20.98 -7.36
N PHE A 118 11.92 -19.90 -7.70
CA PHE A 118 10.56 -19.93 -8.23
C PHE A 118 10.54 -19.62 -9.73
N ARG A 119 9.59 -20.23 -10.48
CA ARG A 119 9.27 -19.86 -11.87
C ARG A 119 7.76 -19.91 -12.10
N ALA A 120 7.21 -18.86 -12.70
CA ALA A 120 5.85 -18.88 -13.22
C ALA A 120 5.85 -18.86 -14.75
N GLY A 121 5.07 -19.74 -15.36
CA GLY A 121 4.98 -19.89 -16.80
C GLY A 121 6.17 -20.62 -17.42
N SER A 122 5.89 -21.75 -18.08
CA SER A 122 6.88 -22.41 -18.92
C SER A 122 6.26 -23.04 -20.16
N ALA A 123 7.11 -23.12 -21.17
CA ALA A 123 6.89 -23.71 -22.47
C ALA A 123 6.54 -25.22 -22.37
N PRO A 124 5.48 -25.73 -23.04
CA PRO A 124 5.29 -27.16 -23.20
C PRO A 124 6.54 -27.85 -23.73
N THR A 125 6.91 -28.97 -23.13
CA THR A 125 7.96 -29.84 -23.67
C THR A 125 7.32 -30.81 -24.66
N GLY A 126 7.91 -30.95 -25.86
CA GLY A 126 7.47 -31.93 -26.88
C GLY A 126 6.65 -31.41 -28.06
N ILE A 127 6.42 -30.09 -28.20
CA ILE A 127 5.70 -29.51 -29.35
C ILE A 127 6.57 -28.41 -30.00
N PRO A 128 6.78 -28.42 -31.33
CA PRO A 128 7.61 -27.42 -32.04
C PRO A 128 7.19 -25.99 -31.72
N SER A 129 8.16 -25.08 -31.56
CA SER A 129 7.99 -23.66 -31.15
C SER A 129 7.05 -22.81 -32.04
N SER A 130 6.66 -23.31 -33.22
CA SER A 130 5.91 -22.58 -34.25
C SER A 130 4.38 -22.69 -34.16
N SER A 131 3.81 -23.61 -33.37
CA SER A 131 2.35 -23.82 -33.22
C SER A 131 1.71 -23.16 -31.98
N TRP A 132 2.32 -22.09 -31.44
CA TRP A 132 2.07 -21.63 -30.06
C TRP A 132 0.97 -20.57 -29.99
N ASN A 133 -0.28 -21.00 -29.74
CA ASN A 133 -1.41 -20.08 -29.47
C ASN A 133 -1.97 -20.20 -28.04
N TYR A 134 -1.18 -20.67 -27.07
CA TYR A 134 -1.59 -20.73 -25.67
C TYR A 134 -1.48 -19.35 -25.00
N LYS A 135 -2.54 -18.90 -24.31
CA LYS A 135 -2.54 -17.64 -23.54
C LYS A 135 -3.07 -17.88 -22.13
N TYR A 136 -2.25 -18.42 -21.22
CA TYR A 136 -2.57 -18.29 -19.79
C TYR A 136 -2.15 -16.90 -19.31
N LEU A 137 -2.98 -16.29 -18.45
CA LEU A 137 -2.69 -15.01 -17.81
C LEU A 137 -2.42 -15.30 -16.34
N ILE A 138 -1.38 -14.70 -15.78
CA ILE A 138 -1.09 -14.73 -14.35
C ILE A 138 -1.35 -13.33 -13.84
N ASP A 139 -2.26 -13.21 -12.87
CA ASP A 139 -2.66 -11.93 -12.29
C ASP A 139 -1.67 -11.51 -11.20
N CYS A 140 -1.51 -12.40 -10.21
CA CYS A 140 -0.64 -12.14 -9.07
C CYS A 140 0.05 -13.42 -8.59
N ILE A 141 1.23 -13.23 -7.98
CA ILE A 141 2.03 -14.27 -7.31
C ILE A 141 2.35 -13.75 -5.92
N ALA A 142 2.11 -14.57 -4.91
CA ALA A 142 2.45 -14.31 -3.52
C ALA A 142 3.38 -15.42 -3.02
N LEU A 143 4.38 -15.02 -2.24
CA LEU A 143 5.34 -15.91 -1.60
C LEU A 143 5.36 -15.59 -0.10
N ALA A 144 5.38 -16.62 0.75
CA ALA A 144 5.40 -16.44 2.20
C ALA A 144 5.98 -17.65 2.95
N ASP A 145 6.45 -17.42 4.17
CA ASP A 145 6.84 -18.49 5.10
C ASP A 145 5.64 -19.19 5.76
N ASN A 146 4.47 -18.55 5.72
CA ASN A 146 3.23 -19.02 6.33
C ASN A 146 2.12 -19.20 5.29
N TYR A 147 1.03 -19.84 5.71
CA TYR A 147 -0.16 -19.97 4.87
C TYR A 147 -0.68 -18.59 4.42
N ILE A 148 -0.86 -18.41 3.11
CA ILE A 148 -1.24 -17.14 2.45
C ILE A 148 -2.76 -16.95 2.51
N GLY A 149 -3.54 -18.04 2.41
CA GLY A 149 -5.00 -17.97 2.37
C GLY A 149 -5.53 -17.31 1.09
N LYS A 150 -6.79 -16.91 1.11
CA LYS A 150 -7.47 -16.37 -0.09
C LYS A 150 -6.81 -15.07 -0.52
N LEU A 151 -6.31 -15.02 -1.76
CA LEU A 151 -5.86 -13.76 -2.36
C LEU A 151 -7.08 -12.85 -2.59
N ALA A 152 -6.96 -11.55 -2.35
CA ALA A 152 -8.04 -10.59 -2.58
C ALA A 152 -8.54 -10.67 -4.02
N ASP A 153 -9.86 -10.73 -4.25
CA ASP A 153 -10.43 -10.77 -5.60
C ASP A 153 -9.96 -9.54 -6.40
N PRO A 154 -9.70 -9.65 -7.72
CA PRO A 154 -9.25 -8.48 -8.49
C PRO A 154 -10.32 -7.39 -8.42
N PRO A 155 -9.94 -6.10 -8.41
CA PRO A 155 -10.91 -5.03 -8.62
C PRO A 155 -11.65 -5.31 -9.94
N CYS A 156 -12.98 -5.35 -9.85
CA CYS A 156 -13.91 -5.88 -10.82
C CYS A 156 -13.54 -5.59 -12.30
N LEU A 157 -13.20 -6.64 -13.08
CA LEU A 157 -13.61 -6.66 -14.48
C LEU A 157 -15.10 -6.97 -14.46
N GLU A 158 -15.94 -5.95 -14.52
CA GLU A 158 -17.40 -6.10 -14.58
C GLU A 158 -17.79 -7.16 -15.62
N LYS A 159 -18.69 -8.06 -15.20
CA LYS A 159 -19.42 -8.96 -16.09
C LYS A 159 -20.28 -8.13 -17.04
N SER A 160 -19.71 -7.64 -18.13
CA SER A 160 -20.52 -7.21 -19.28
C SER A 160 -21.06 -8.46 -19.96
N GLY A 161 -22.29 -8.83 -19.59
CA GLY A 161 -23.07 -9.91 -20.21
C GLY A 161 -23.51 -9.53 -21.63
N LYS A 162 -22.57 -9.38 -22.57
CA LYS A 162 -22.85 -9.32 -23.99
C LYS A 162 -21.97 -10.30 -24.75
N GLU A 163 -22.64 -11.08 -25.57
CA GLU A 163 -22.11 -12.13 -26.44
C GLU A 163 -20.88 -11.66 -27.24
N GLY A 164 -19.92 -12.58 -27.38
CA GLY A 164 -18.97 -12.62 -28.49
C GLY A 164 -18.27 -11.32 -28.86
N LEU A 165 -17.22 -10.95 -28.11
CA LEU A 165 -16.22 -9.99 -28.58
C LEU A 165 -15.44 -10.64 -29.74
N LYS A 166 -15.93 -10.47 -30.97
CA LYS A 166 -15.17 -10.75 -32.21
C LYS A 166 -13.96 -9.82 -32.21
N LEU A 167 -12.77 -10.40 -32.11
CA LEU A 167 -11.51 -9.68 -32.31
C LEU A 167 -11.43 -9.24 -33.78
N PRO A 168 -11.15 -7.95 -34.07
CA PRO A 168 -10.97 -7.50 -35.43
C PRO A 168 -9.67 -8.10 -36.01
N SER A 169 -9.75 -8.58 -37.24
CA SER A 169 -8.59 -8.87 -38.07
C SER A 169 -7.81 -7.56 -38.31
N SER A 170 -6.64 -7.44 -37.67
CA SER A 170 -5.49 -6.53 -37.94
C SER A 170 -5.79 -5.20 -38.65
N PRO A 171 -5.36 -4.01 -38.13
CA PRO A 171 -3.93 -3.74 -37.89
C PRO A 171 -3.59 -2.77 -36.72
N GLN A 172 -2.28 -2.74 -36.41
CA GLN A 172 -1.47 -1.68 -35.78
C GLN A 172 -2.08 -0.88 -34.62
N PHE A 173 -1.71 -1.24 -33.38
CA PHE A 173 -1.82 -0.37 -32.22
C PHE A 173 -0.44 0.13 -31.78
N SER A 174 -0.23 1.45 -31.90
CA SER A 174 0.76 2.22 -31.18
C SER A 174 0.10 2.84 -29.94
N GLY A 175 0.42 2.30 -28.76
CA GLY A 175 -0.04 2.79 -27.45
C GLY A 175 0.71 2.06 -26.34
N PRO A 176 1.00 2.69 -25.19
CA PRO A 176 2.05 2.25 -24.29
C PRO A 176 1.58 1.05 -23.46
N PHE A 177 1.89 -0.15 -23.93
CA PHE A 177 2.09 -1.27 -23.02
C PHE A 177 3.49 -1.14 -22.44
N ILE A 178 3.62 -1.25 -21.13
CA ILE A 178 4.91 -1.38 -20.45
C ILE A 178 5.53 -2.71 -20.91
N ASN A 179 6.30 -2.63 -21.99
CA ASN A 179 7.20 -3.68 -22.43
C ASN A 179 8.46 -3.58 -21.55
N LEU A 180 8.54 -4.43 -20.52
CA LEU A 180 9.82 -4.71 -19.87
C LEU A 180 10.70 -5.52 -20.83
N VAL A 181 11.44 -4.82 -21.69
CA VAL A 181 12.51 -5.39 -22.51
C VAL A 181 13.81 -5.25 -21.72
N LEU A 182 14.22 -6.30 -21.03
CA LEU A 182 15.59 -6.41 -20.55
C LEU A 182 16.47 -6.84 -21.73
N LYS A 183 17.17 -5.87 -22.32
CA LYS A 183 18.16 -6.11 -23.36
C LYS A 183 19.39 -6.75 -22.72
N GLN A 184 19.77 -7.91 -23.23
CA GLN A 184 20.92 -8.70 -22.81
C GLN A 184 22.21 -7.91 -23.11
N GLY A 185 22.95 -7.55 -22.07
CA GLY A 185 24.31 -7.00 -22.16
C GLY A 185 25.24 -7.86 -21.32
N PHE A 186 26.21 -8.50 -21.97
CA PHE A 186 27.33 -9.15 -21.31
C PHE A 186 28.13 -8.09 -20.54
N PHE A 187 28.30 -8.27 -19.23
CA PHE A 187 29.40 -7.65 -18.47
C PHE A 187 30.05 -8.72 -17.60
N THR A 188 31.24 -9.12 -18.02
CA THR A 188 32.29 -9.65 -17.16
C THR A 188 32.89 -8.47 -16.40
N ASP A 189 32.86 -8.54 -15.08
CA ASP A 189 33.75 -7.91 -14.09
C ASP A 189 33.02 -7.22 -12.92
N SER A 190 33.18 -7.87 -11.76
CA SER A 190 33.51 -7.31 -10.45
C SER A 190 33.11 -5.86 -10.17
N SER A 191 31.88 -5.62 -9.71
CA SER A 191 31.56 -4.47 -8.83
C SER A 191 30.40 -4.80 -7.89
N LEU A 192 30.77 -5.24 -6.68
CA LEU A 192 29.88 -5.42 -5.54
C LEU A 192 29.49 -4.04 -5.00
N VAL A 193 28.21 -3.66 -5.09
CA VAL A 193 27.67 -2.49 -4.36
C VAL A 193 27.01 -3.01 -3.09
N ILE A 194 27.71 -2.86 -1.97
CA ILE A 194 27.24 -3.18 -0.62
C ILE A 194 26.20 -2.12 -0.20
N ALA A 195 24.96 -2.53 0.06
CA ALA A 195 23.97 -1.72 0.77
C ALA A 195 24.39 -1.54 2.25
N PRO A 196 23.99 -0.47 2.95
CA PRO A 196 24.62 -0.10 4.22
C PRO A 196 24.30 -1.11 5.33
N LEU A 197 25.36 -1.74 5.83
CA LEU A 197 25.42 -2.73 6.91
C LEU A 197 24.76 -2.30 8.24
N GLN A 198 24.49 -0.99 8.41
CA GLN A 198 24.11 -0.38 9.68
C GLN A 198 22.69 -0.77 10.15
N TYR A 199 21.70 -0.82 9.26
CA TYR A 199 20.32 -1.16 9.65
C TYR A 199 20.16 -2.64 10.05
N CYS A 200 20.91 -3.54 9.41
CA CYS A 200 20.93 -4.96 9.77
C CYS A 200 21.63 -5.18 11.11
N LEU A 201 22.69 -4.42 11.40
CA LEU A 201 23.38 -4.45 12.69
C LEU A 201 22.52 -3.90 13.82
N ASP A 202 21.81 -2.79 13.61
CA ASP A 202 20.94 -2.20 14.63
C ASP A 202 19.76 -3.10 14.97
N PHE A 203 19.20 -3.81 13.96
CA PHE A 203 18.14 -4.79 14.17
C PHE A 203 18.63 -6.06 14.85
N LEU A 204 19.78 -6.61 14.45
CA LEU A 204 20.37 -7.77 15.12
C LEU A 204 20.74 -7.45 16.58
N THR A 205 21.26 -6.26 16.82
CA THR A 205 21.57 -5.77 18.18
C THR A 205 20.29 -5.63 19.00
N PHE A 206 19.22 -5.05 18.44
CA PHE A 206 17.91 -4.96 19.09
C PHE A 206 17.29 -6.34 19.36
N TYR A 207 17.40 -7.27 18.42
CA TYR A 207 16.87 -8.62 18.57
C TYR A 207 17.63 -9.41 19.66
N GLU A 208 18.96 -9.29 19.72
CA GLU A 208 19.76 -9.90 20.79
C GLU A 208 19.47 -9.26 22.15
N GLU A 209 19.29 -7.94 22.22
CA GLU A 209 18.81 -7.26 23.44
C GLU A 209 17.45 -7.81 23.88
N LEU A 210 16.46 -7.91 22.98
CA LEU A 210 15.14 -8.50 23.28
C LEU A 210 15.24 -9.97 23.74
N ARG A 211 16.20 -10.72 23.20
CA ARG A 211 16.50 -12.09 23.63
C ARG A 211 17.00 -12.15 25.07
N THR A 212 17.83 -11.19 25.50
CA THR A 212 18.26 -11.11 26.91
C THR A 212 17.10 -10.86 27.87
N PHE A 213 16.00 -10.25 27.41
CA PHE A 213 14.75 -10.09 28.15
C PHE A 213 13.77 -11.29 28.03
N GLY A 214 14.22 -12.40 27.45
CA GLY A 214 13.44 -13.63 27.34
C GLY A 214 12.32 -13.58 26.30
N VAL A 215 12.36 -12.62 25.37
CA VAL A 215 11.42 -12.56 24.23
C VAL A 215 11.78 -13.67 23.25
N LYS A 216 10.93 -14.70 23.16
CA LYS A 216 11.17 -15.89 22.33
C LYS A 216 10.73 -15.74 20.87
N LYS A 217 9.90 -14.74 20.58
CA LYS A 217 9.31 -14.51 19.26
C LYS A 217 9.03 -13.02 19.08
N VAL A 218 9.57 -12.44 18.02
CA VAL A 218 9.22 -11.09 17.55
C VAL A 218 8.43 -11.30 16.26
N LEU A 219 7.12 -11.00 16.30
CA LEU A 219 6.31 -10.95 15.08
C LEU A 219 6.52 -9.58 14.45
N LEU A 220 7.33 -9.54 13.39
CA LEU A 220 7.33 -8.39 12.50
C LEU A 220 5.96 -8.35 11.83
N GLY A 221 5.15 -7.33 12.17
CA GLY A 221 4.03 -6.95 11.31
C GLY A 221 4.55 -6.70 9.90
N GLN A 222 3.75 -7.07 8.91
CA GLN A 222 4.05 -7.04 7.49
C GLN A 222 4.59 -5.65 7.07
N ILE A 223 5.91 -5.48 7.06
CA ILE A 223 6.56 -4.42 6.31
C ILE A 223 6.63 -4.97 4.89
N GLY A 224 5.74 -4.50 4.02
CA GLY A 224 5.75 -4.89 2.62
C GLY A 224 7.12 -4.62 2.02
N THR A 225 7.90 -5.67 1.78
CA THR A 225 9.14 -5.59 1.03
C THR A 225 8.80 -5.55 -0.45
N SER A 226 8.35 -4.38 -0.93
CA SER A 226 8.41 -4.09 -2.36
C SER A 226 9.89 -4.08 -2.75
N VAL A 227 10.24 -4.88 -3.75
CA VAL A 227 11.54 -4.79 -4.43
C VAL A 227 11.58 -3.40 -5.07
N GLU A 228 12.24 -2.48 -4.40
CA GLU A 228 12.49 -1.12 -4.86
C GLU A 228 13.26 -1.17 -6.19
N SER A 229 12.61 -0.78 -7.29
CA SER A 229 13.20 0.31 -8.08
C SER A 229 13.52 1.41 -7.07
N GLN A 230 14.68 2.07 -7.16
CA GLN A 230 15.03 3.20 -6.30
C GLN A 230 14.07 4.40 -6.51
N ASP A 231 12.79 4.20 -6.21
CA ASP A 231 11.84 5.25 -5.91
C ASP A 231 12.25 5.69 -4.52
N LYS A 232 13.00 6.79 -4.46
CA LYS A 232 13.23 7.51 -3.21
C LYS A 232 11.91 7.54 -2.43
N ILE A 233 11.84 6.82 -1.32
CA ILE A 233 10.71 6.96 -0.39
C ILE A 233 10.86 8.34 0.22
N PHE A 234 10.13 9.31 -0.33
CA PHE A 234 10.12 10.66 0.19
C PHE A 234 9.43 10.67 1.56
N PRO A 235 9.98 11.39 2.56
CA PRO A 235 9.38 11.44 3.88
C PRO A 235 8.00 12.11 3.77
N ILE A 236 6.96 11.33 4.08
CA ILE A 236 5.61 11.85 4.27
C ILE A 236 5.59 12.55 5.64
N LEU A 237 5.35 13.87 5.63
CA LEU A 237 5.29 14.71 6.82
C LEU A 237 3.96 14.55 7.58
N PHE A 238 2.90 14.21 6.84
CA PHE A 238 1.56 13.95 7.39
C PHE A 238 0.75 13.15 6.37
N SER A 239 -0.09 12.24 6.86
CA SER A 239 -1.09 11.59 6.01
C SER A 239 -2.32 11.18 6.82
N THR A 240 -3.50 11.20 6.21
CA THR A 240 -4.72 10.61 6.77
C THR A 240 -5.62 10.04 5.68
N SER A 241 -6.16 8.85 5.93
CA SER A 241 -7.20 8.20 5.12
C SER A 241 -8.57 8.25 5.81
N PHE A 242 -8.68 8.90 6.97
CA PHE A 242 -9.92 9.00 7.77
C PHE A 242 -10.54 7.69 8.26
N GLU A 243 -9.93 6.53 7.98
CA GLU A 243 -10.43 5.21 8.41
C GLU A 243 -10.56 5.03 9.93
N THR A 244 -9.91 5.87 10.74
CA THR A 244 -10.08 5.88 12.21
C THR A 244 -11.39 6.54 12.67
N GLY A 245 -12.09 7.25 11.78
CA GLY A 245 -13.28 8.03 12.14
C GLY A 245 -12.97 9.31 12.91
N ASP A 246 -11.71 9.65 13.17
CA ASP A 246 -11.31 10.75 14.05
C ASP A 246 -10.62 11.91 13.32
N LEU A 247 -10.82 13.13 13.83
CA LEU A 247 -10.21 14.37 13.33
C LEU A 247 -9.17 14.99 14.30
N SER A 248 -8.85 14.33 15.41
CA SER A 248 -7.85 14.76 16.41
C SER A 248 -6.44 14.92 15.82
N ARG A 249 -6.17 14.30 14.68
CA ARG A 249 -4.91 14.47 13.94
C ARG A 249 -4.77 15.88 13.34
N PHE A 250 -5.86 16.61 13.16
CA PHE A 250 -5.85 18.02 12.75
C PHE A 250 -5.73 18.93 13.98
N ASP A 251 -4.95 20.01 13.85
CA ASP A 251 -4.66 20.91 14.97
C ASP A 251 -5.77 21.94 15.19
N LYS A 252 -6.63 22.15 14.20
CA LYS A 252 -7.78 23.06 14.31
C LYS A 252 -8.95 22.60 13.45
N ILE A 253 -10.13 22.66 14.02
CA ILE A 253 -11.42 22.41 13.36
C ILE A 253 -12.29 23.64 13.59
N ASN A 254 -12.91 24.16 12.53
CA ASN A 254 -13.85 25.27 12.63
C ASN A 254 -15.11 24.93 11.84
N PHE A 255 -16.24 24.82 12.53
CA PHE A 255 -17.52 24.46 11.92
C PHE A 255 -18.16 25.61 11.14
N ALA A 256 -17.93 26.87 11.52
CA ALA A 256 -18.39 28.06 10.79
C ALA A 256 -19.84 27.95 10.21
N ASN A 257 -20.82 27.59 11.04
CA ASN A 257 -22.23 27.37 10.66
C ASN A 257 -22.47 26.25 9.62
N GLY A 258 -21.48 25.40 9.39
CA GLY A 258 -21.53 24.18 8.59
C GLY A 258 -21.33 22.93 9.45
N THR A 259 -21.09 21.80 8.78
CA THR A 259 -20.76 20.52 9.43
C THR A 259 -19.44 19.97 8.92
N ILE A 260 -18.71 19.29 9.81
CA ILE A 260 -17.43 18.62 9.51
C ILE A 260 -17.49 17.26 10.18
N GLU A 261 -17.53 16.20 9.37
CA GLU A 261 -17.79 14.85 9.86
C GLU A 261 -16.98 13.85 9.05
N VAL A 262 -16.46 12.81 9.72
CA VAL A 262 -15.95 11.62 9.03
C VAL A 262 -17.11 10.63 8.93
N ILE A 263 -17.52 10.29 7.71
CA ILE A 263 -18.74 9.50 7.48
C ILE A 263 -18.48 8.31 6.56
N PRO A 264 -19.29 7.23 6.66
CA PRO A 264 -19.25 6.15 5.70
C PRO A 264 -19.71 6.61 4.31
N ASN A 265 -19.22 5.96 3.24
CA ASN A 265 -19.57 6.25 1.83
C ASN A 265 -19.14 7.65 1.33
N ALA A 266 -18.32 8.35 2.11
CA ALA A 266 -17.60 9.56 1.71
C ALA A 266 -16.13 9.27 1.37
N SER A 267 -15.76 8.01 1.15
CA SER A 267 -14.40 7.58 0.85
C SER A 267 -14.15 7.49 -0.67
N TYR A 268 -12.90 7.77 -1.05
CA TYR A 268 -12.30 7.32 -2.29
C TYR A 268 -11.73 5.91 -2.11
N GLN A 269 -11.08 5.66 -0.98
CA GLN A 269 -10.52 4.36 -0.61
C GLN A 269 -10.94 4.03 0.82
N GLY A 270 -11.24 2.75 1.07
CA GLY A 270 -11.68 2.32 2.40
C GLY A 270 -13.15 2.68 2.67
N ASN A 271 -13.52 2.78 3.94
CA ASN A 271 -14.90 2.91 4.36
C ASN A 271 -15.28 4.34 4.73
N TYR A 272 -14.30 5.17 5.13
CA TYR A 272 -14.56 6.49 5.71
C TYR A 272 -13.87 7.59 4.93
N GLY A 273 -14.52 8.75 4.86
CA GLY A 273 -13.89 9.95 4.34
C GLY A 273 -14.46 11.18 5.03
N LEU A 274 -13.76 12.30 4.87
CA LEU A 274 -14.15 13.56 5.47
C LEU A 274 -15.19 14.24 4.58
N LYS A 275 -16.36 14.53 5.14
CA LYS A 275 -17.37 15.42 4.57
C LYS A 275 -17.31 16.76 5.27
N ILE A 276 -17.26 17.82 4.49
CA ILE A 276 -17.43 19.21 4.94
C ILE A 276 -18.63 19.79 4.20
N TYR A 277 -19.59 20.35 4.93
CA TYR A 277 -20.70 21.12 4.38
C TYR A 277 -20.64 22.53 4.94
N ALA A 278 -20.70 23.56 4.09
CA ALA A 278 -20.75 24.93 4.54
C ALA A 278 -22.18 25.47 4.66
N GLY A 279 -22.47 26.16 5.76
CA GLY A 279 -23.59 27.11 5.82
C GLY A 279 -23.18 28.42 5.17
N TYR A 280 -23.31 29.54 5.86
CA TYR A 280 -22.94 30.88 5.34
C TYR A 280 -21.46 31.23 5.50
N SER A 281 -20.73 30.52 6.36
CA SER A 281 -19.30 30.77 6.63
C SER A 281 -18.48 29.55 6.21
N THR A 282 -17.15 29.71 6.16
CA THR A 282 -16.23 28.68 5.62
C THR A 282 -15.79 27.70 6.71
N PRO A 283 -16.37 26.48 6.80
CA PRO A 283 -15.84 25.42 7.64
C PRO A 283 -14.48 24.95 7.12
N TYR A 284 -13.62 24.51 8.05
CA TYR A 284 -12.33 23.91 7.69
C TYR A 284 -11.79 22.97 8.78
N VAL A 285 -10.92 22.05 8.33
CA VAL A 285 -9.93 21.38 9.18
C VAL A 285 -8.53 21.81 8.76
N ARG A 286 -7.64 22.03 9.72
CA ARG A 286 -6.30 22.56 9.48
C ARG A 286 -5.23 21.77 10.21
N LYS A 287 -4.14 21.50 9.51
CA LYS A 287 -2.93 20.88 10.07
C LYS A 287 -1.74 21.81 9.91
N LYS A 288 -0.98 22.00 10.97
CA LYS A 288 0.30 22.71 11.02
C LYS A 288 1.42 21.76 10.62
N ILE A 289 2.05 22.07 9.49
CA ILE A 289 3.18 21.35 8.90
C ILE A 289 4.07 22.39 8.25
N LYS A 290 5.24 22.65 8.84
CA LYS A 290 6.19 23.63 8.35
C LYS A 290 7.16 22.96 7.37
N SER A 291 7.11 23.37 6.11
CA SER A 291 8.01 22.87 5.06
C SER A 291 8.12 23.88 3.93
N ASN A 292 9.31 24.01 3.34
CA ASN A 292 9.52 24.76 2.11
C ASN A 292 10.59 24.06 1.27
N PRO A 293 10.25 23.44 0.13
CA PRO A 293 8.92 23.38 -0.48
C PRO A 293 7.92 22.52 0.33
N LEU A 294 6.63 22.71 0.06
CA LEU A 294 5.54 21.91 0.60
C LEU A 294 4.69 21.37 -0.53
N TRP A 295 4.41 20.08 -0.47
CA TRP A 295 3.51 19.36 -1.36
C TRP A 295 2.34 18.80 -0.58
N LEU A 296 1.13 19.00 -1.08
CA LEU A 296 -0.12 18.46 -0.55
C LEU A 296 -0.80 17.65 -1.66
N ARG A 297 -1.10 16.38 -1.40
CA ARG A 297 -1.99 15.55 -2.20
C ARG A 297 -3.28 15.31 -1.43
N VAL A 298 -4.41 15.38 -2.13
CA VAL A 298 -5.71 15.01 -1.58
C VAL A 298 -6.61 14.46 -2.69
N TYR A 299 -7.40 13.44 -2.37
CA TYR A 299 -8.53 13.05 -3.19
C TYR A 299 -9.71 13.89 -2.78
N PHE A 300 -10.30 14.56 -3.76
CA PHE A 300 -11.37 15.52 -3.54
C PHE A 300 -12.55 15.18 -4.44
N ARG A 301 -13.75 15.26 -3.88
CA ARG A 301 -15.01 15.16 -4.62
C ARG A 301 -15.91 16.31 -4.22
N HIS A 302 -16.46 16.98 -5.21
CA HIS A 302 -17.45 18.02 -4.99
C HIS A 302 -18.85 17.42 -4.79
N GLY A 303 -19.73 18.15 -4.09
CA GLY A 303 -21.16 17.89 -4.05
C GLY A 303 -21.85 17.99 -5.42
N SER A 304 -23.18 18.01 -5.39
CA SER A 304 -24.05 17.71 -6.53
C SER A 304 -24.36 18.88 -7.47
N SER A 305 -24.03 20.13 -7.10
CA SER A 305 -24.31 21.31 -7.92
C SER A 305 -23.30 22.45 -7.71
N TYR A 306 -23.16 23.32 -8.72
CA TYR A 306 -22.42 24.58 -8.66
C TYR A 306 -23.36 25.77 -8.89
N SER A 307 -23.08 26.93 -8.29
CA SER A 307 -23.64 28.21 -8.72
C SER A 307 -22.67 28.88 -9.69
N TRP A 308 -23.24 29.60 -10.66
CA TRP A 308 -22.54 30.21 -11.78
C TRP A 308 -22.13 31.64 -11.39
N ASP A 309 -20.94 31.80 -10.81
CA ASP A 309 -19.98 32.92 -11.04
C ASP A 309 -19.02 33.19 -9.87
N GLU A 310 -19.29 32.66 -8.69
CA GLU A 310 -18.51 32.99 -7.50
C GLU A 310 -17.27 32.09 -7.33
N THR A 311 -16.19 32.69 -6.84
CA THR A 311 -14.88 32.04 -6.73
C THR A 311 -14.68 31.56 -5.29
N PHE A 312 -14.82 30.26 -5.05
CA PHE A 312 -14.82 29.66 -3.72
C PHE A 312 -13.56 28.83 -3.45
N HIS A 313 -13.04 28.85 -2.22
CA HIS A 313 -11.89 28.04 -1.81
C HIS A 313 -12.30 26.65 -1.32
N TRP A 314 -11.50 25.64 -1.70
CA TRP A 314 -11.68 24.23 -1.29
C TRP A 314 -10.45 23.68 -0.55
N ILE A 315 -9.27 24.05 -1.03
CA ILE A 315 -7.99 23.59 -0.48
C ILE A 315 -7.06 24.79 -0.47
N ASN A 316 -6.36 24.99 0.63
CA ASN A 316 -5.52 26.16 0.79
C ASN A 316 -4.30 25.89 1.66
N ILE A 317 -3.17 26.44 1.26
CA ILE A 317 -1.91 26.41 1.97
C ILE A 317 -1.66 27.82 2.49
N TYR A 318 -1.49 27.93 3.80
CA TYR A 318 -1.24 29.19 4.47
C TYR A 318 0.17 29.21 5.07
N SER A 319 0.68 30.42 5.26
CA SER A 319 1.83 30.66 6.10
C SER A 319 1.49 30.53 7.58
N GLU A 320 2.53 30.52 8.43
CA GLU A 320 2.37 30.39 9.88
C GLU A 320 1.53 31.54 10.49
N SER A 321 1.59 32.73 9.91
CA SER A 321 0.79 33.90 10.30
C SER A 321 -0.65 33.88 9.74
N GLY A 322 -1.03 32.82 9.04
CA GLY A 322 -2.37 32.64 8.46
C GLY A 322 -2.60 33.39 7.16
N LYS A 323 -1.55 33.84 6.45
CA LYS A 323 -1.70 34.40 5.11
C LYS A 323 -1.82 33.28 4.09
N SER A 324 -2.87 33.32 3.25
CA SER A 324 -3.03 32.34 2.16
C SER A 324 -1.89 32.52 1.15
N LEU A 325 -1.26 31.42 0.76
CA LEU A 325 -0.12 31.37 -0.16
C LEU A 325 -0.48 30.73 -1.50
N LEU A 326 -1.22 29.61 -1.47
CA LEU A 326 -1.71 28.88 -2.64
C LEU A 326 -3.07 28.26 -2.32
N GLY A 327 -4.05 28.44 -3.19
CA GLY A 327 -5.38 27.86 -3.02
C GLY A 327 -5.98 27.35 -4.32
N ILE A 328 -6.73 26.25 -4.22
CA ILE A 328 -7.62 25.77 -5.27
C ILE A 328 -9.00 26.33 -5.04
N ARG A 329 -9.53 26.89 -6.11
CA ARG A 329 -10.87 27.45 -6.19
C ARG A 329 -11.66 26.83 -7.33
N HIS A 330 -12.98 26.95 -7.24
CA HIS A 330 -13.89 26.64 -8.33
C HIS A 330 -14.36 27.94 -8.99
N LYS A 331 -14.37 28.00 -10.33
CA LYS A 331 -15.05 29.05 -11.09
C LYS A 331 -15.59 28.46 -12.40
N VAL A 332 -16.90 28.54 -12.64
CA VAL A 332 -17.56 28.07 -13.87
C VAL A 332 -17.14 26.64 -14.27
N SER A 333 -17.26 25.69 -13.33
CA SER A 333 -16.90 24.27 -13.50
C SER A 333 -15.43 24.01 -13.82
N LYS A 334 -14.54 24.99 -13.56
CA LYS A 334 -13.10 24.89 -13.81
C LYS A 334 -12.29 25.05 -12.53
N ILE A 335 -11.11 24.44 -12.53
CA ILE A 335 -10.08 24.70 -11.51
C ILE A 335 -9.58 26.13 -11.70
N SER A 336 -9.72 26.92 -10.65
CA SER A 336 -9.10 28.23 -10.51
C SER A 336 -7.97 28.12 -9.49
N VAL A 337 -6.77 28.55 -9.86
CA VAL A 337 -5.59 28.52 -8.98
C VAL A 337 -5.31 29.95 -8.53
N GLY A 338 -5.26 30.19 -7.22
CA GLY A 338 -4.88 31.48 -6.66
C GLY A 338 -3.57 31.38 -5.86
N TRP A 339 -2.72 32.40 -5.95
CA TRP A 339 -1.43 32.40 -5.27
C TRP A 339 -0.97 33.81 -4.88
N ARG A 340 0.08 33.89 -4.07
CA ARG A 340 0.77 35.13 -3.75
C ARG A 340 1.97 35.37 -4.67
N ASP A 341 2.06 36.58 -5.20
CA ASP A 341 3.22 37.10 -5.91
C ASP A 341 3.34 38.62 -5.65
N GLY A 342 4.49 39.07 -5.18
CA GLY A 342 4.71 40.47 -4.79
C GLY A 342 3.81 40.93 -3.64
N ALA A 343 2.97 41.95 -3.91
CA ALA A 343 2.03 42.51 -2.93
C ALA A 343 0.59 42.02 -3.12
N PHE A 344 0.33 41.20 -4.15
CA PHE A 344 -1.02 40.89 -4.59
C PHE A 344 -1.39 39.41 -4.41
N TRP A 345 -2.69 39.15 -4.50
CA TRP A 345 -3.22 37.80 -4.67
C TRP A 345 -3.59 37.65 -6.15
N ASP A 346 -2.83 36.82 -6.86
CA ASP A 346 -3.07 36.52 -8.25
C ASP A 346 -3.98 35.30 -8.39
N LEU A 347 -4.62 35.20 -9.56
CA LEU A 347 -5.53 34.12 -9.87
C LEU A 347 -5.54 33.81 -11.37
N VAL A 348 -5.64 32.53 -11.70
CA VAL A 348 -5.86 32.04 -13.05
C VAL A 348 -7.00 31.03 -13.07
N ASN A 349 -7.88 31.16 -14.06
CA ASN A 349 -8.88 30.13 -14.37
C ASN A 349 -8.28 29.20 -15.42
N THR A 350 -8.15 27.92 -15.08
CA THR A 350 -7.60 26.92 -16.00
C THR A 350 -8.71 26.41 -16.93
N ASN A 351 -8.36 25.67 -17.98
CA ASN A 351 -9.35 24.99 -18.83
C ASN A 351 -9.72 23.59 -18.32
N VAL A 352 -9.19 23.18 -17.16
CA VAL A 352 -9.42 21.86 -16.59
C VAL A 352 -10.72 21.86 -15.80
N SER A 353 -11.62 20.95 -16.16
CA SER A 353 -12.93 20.83 -15.54
C SER A 353 -12.87 20.18 -14.16
N ILE A 354 -13.83 20.57 -13.32
CA ILE A 354 -14.11 19.95 -12.04
C ILE A 354 -15.41 19.13 -12.21
N PRO A 355 -15.32 17.80 -12.23
CA PRO A 355 -16.52 16.96 -12.36
C PRO A 355 -17.34 17.00 -11.07
N LEU A 356 -18.66 17.15 -11.20
CA LEU A 356 -19.59 17.01 -10.08
C LEU A 356 -19.62 15.56 -9.60
N SER A 357 -19.77 15.37 -8.29
CA SER A 357 -19.98 14.07 -7.65
C SER A 357 -18.95 12.98 -8.00
N SER A 358 -17.78 13.36 -8.52
CA SER A 358 -16.72 12.44 -8.94
C SER A 358 -15.43 12.74 -8.19
N TRP A 359 -14.71 11.67 -7.81
CA TRP A 359 -13.40 11.80 -7.19
C TRP A 359 -12.36 12.24 -8.21
N MET A 360 -11.45 13.11 -7.78
CA MET A 360 -10.25 13.49 -8.50
C MET A 360 -9.08 13.58 -7.51
N LYS A 361 -7.89 13.25 -7.99
CA LYS A 361 -6.66 13.49 -7.23
C LYS A 361 -6.16 14.89 -7.54
N LEU A 362 -5.99 15.71 -6.50
CA LEU A 362 -5.34 17.02 -6.61
C LEU A 362 -4.00 16.99 -5.88
N GLU A 363 -2.95 17.51 -6.52
CA GLU A 363 -1.66 17.76 -5.88
C GLU A 363 -1.28 19.23 -6.04
N LEU A 364 -0.95 19.88 -4.93
CA LEU A 364 -0.52 21.27 -4.86
C LEU A 364 0.92 21.29 -4.34
N GLY A 365 1.82 21.89 -5.10
CA GLY A 365 3.18 22.16 -4.67
C GLY A 365 3.41 23.67 -4.57
N ILE A 366 4.11 24.10 -3.52
CA ILE A 366 4.56 25.47 -3.37
C ILE A 366 5.98 25.52 -2.81
N LYS A 367 6.79 26.40 -3.38
CA LYS A 367 8.01 26.92 -2.77
C LYS A 367 7.89 28.43 -2.60
N VAL A 368 8.10 28.90 -1.38
CA VAL A 368 8.22 30.32 -1.09
C VAL A 368 9.66 30.78 -1.34
N GLY A 369 9.82 31.95 -1.96
CA GLY A 369 11.11 32.48 -2.37
C GLY A 369 11.06 33.96 -2.78
N SER A 370 12.25 34.53 -3.00
CA SER A 370 12.46 35.95 -3.36
C SER A 370 12.85 36.08 -4.84
N GLY A 371 12.03 35.52 -5.74
CA GLY A 371 12.32 35.41 -7.18
C GLY A 371 12.71 34.00 -7.62
N ASP A 372 12.84 33.05 -6.69
CA ASP A 372 13.08 31.62 -6.93
C ASP A 372 11.92 30.73 -6.45
N GLY A 373 10.82 31.34 -6.01
CA GLY A 373 9.61 30.65 -5.61
C GLY A 373 8.85 30.07 -6.81
N TRP A 374 7.98 29.11 -6.53
CA TRP A 374 7.15 28.46 -7.54
C TRP A 374 5.87 27.87 -6.95
N ILE A 375 4.89 27.65 -7.81
CA ILE A 375 3.71 26.83 -7.51
C ILE A 375 3.45 25.83 -8.64
N GLU A 376 2.88 24.69 -8.27
CA GLU A 376 2.41 23.67 -9.20
C GLU A 376 1.08 23.11 -8.74
N VAL A 377 0.20 22.84 -9.70
CA VAL A 377 -1.08 22.17 -9.48
C VAL A 377 -1.20 21.03 -10.47
N TRP A 378 -1.49 19.85 -9.97
CA TRP A 378 -1.69 18.64 -10.74
C TRP A 378 -3.09 18.07 -10.46
N LYS A 379 -3.73 17.53 -11.51
CA LYS A 379 -4.99 16.79 -11.42
C LYS A 379 -4.79 15.44 -12.07
N ASP A 380 -5.06 14.36 -11.35
CA ASP A 380 -4.94 12.98 -11.84
C ASP A 380 -3.58 12.74 -12.55
N ASP A 381 -2.49 13.15 -11.88
CA ASP A 381 -1.09 13.11 -12.36
C ASP A 381 -0.76 13.95 -13.59
N GLN A 382 -1.70 14.76 -14.09
CA GLN A 382 -1.47 15.71 -15.18
C GLN A 382 -1.24 17.12 -14.64
N LEU A 383 -0.19 17.79 -15.13
CA LEU A 383 0.10 19.16 -14.73
C LEU A 383 -0.99 20.08 -15.28
N VAL A 384 -1.68 20.76 -14.37
CA VAL A 384 -2.76 21.70 -14.68
C VAL A 384 -2.22 23.12 -14.79
N TYR A 385 -1.38 23.52 -13.84
CA TYR A 385 -0.81 24.86 -13.80
C TYR A 385 0.55 24.87 -13.13
N ARG A 386 1.47 25.70 -13.65
CA ARG A 386 2.78 25.97 -13.05
C ARG A 386 3.09 27.45 -13.20
N LYS A 387 3.62 28.04 -12.14
CA LYS A 387 4.20 29.39 -12.16
C LYS A 387 5.53 29.36 -11.41
N THR A 388 6.56 29.93 -12.01
CA THR A 388 7.91 30.02 -11.44
C THR A 388 8.33 31.48 -11.31
N LYS A 389 9.48 31.71 -10.68
CA LYS A 389 10.04 33.05 -10.40
C LYS A 389 9.14 33.92 -9.54
N LEU A 390 8.44 33.29 -8.59
CA LEU A 390 7.58 34.01 -7.65
C LEU A 390 8.41 34.76 -6.62
N ASN A 391 7.94 35.95 -6.26
CA ASN A 391 8.46 36.72 -5.13
C ASN A 391 7.39 36.77 -4.04
N ASN A 392 7.34 35.73 -3.21
CA ASN A 392 6.30 35.51 -2.21
C ASN A 392 6.84 35.34 -0.78
N ALA A 393 8.15 35.56 -0.58
CA ALA A 393 8.81 35.48 0.73
C ALA A 393 8.19 36.39 1.80
N SER A 394 7.67 37.57 1.42
CA SER A 394 7.06 38.54 2.33
C SER A 394 5.81 38.02 3.07
N TYR A 395 5.21 36.91 2.61
CA TYR A 395 4.02 36.32 3.23
C TYR A 395 4.35 35.22 4.26
N GLY A 396 5.62 34.83 4.35
CA GLY A 396 6.12 33.77 5.22
C GLY A 396 6.04 32.38 4.60
N GLU A 397 6.76 31.45 5.23
CA GLU A 397 6.90 30.07 4.78
C GLU A 397 5.59 29.27 4.87
N PRO A 398 5.36 28.27 3.98
CA PRO A 398 4.23 27.36 4.09
C PRO A 398 4.27 26.61 5.43
N ALA A 399 3.17 26.68 6.17
CA ALA A 399 3.12 26.11 7.51
C ALA A 399 1.78 25.45 7.86
N LEU A 400 0.73 25.69 7.09
CA LEU A 400 -0.61 25.20 7.39
C LEU A 400 -1.25 24.67 6.11
N ILE A 401 -1.79 23.46 6.15
CA ILE A 401 -2.73 22.96 5.13
C ILE A 401 -4.16 23.08 5.66
N SER A 402 -5.10 23.45 4.80
CA SER A 402 -6.52 23.61 5.12
C SER A 402 -7.35 22.88 4.08
N LEU A 403 -8.21 21.98 4.56
CA LEU A 403 -9.31 21.42 3.78
C LEU A 403 -10.55 22.21 4.19
N GLU A 404 -11.15 22.90 3.25
CA GLU A 404 -12.17 23.91 3.52
C GLU A 404 -13.30 23.84 2.50
N VAL A 405 -14.46 24.38 2.83
CA VAL A 405 -15.52 24.60 1.85
C VAL A 405 -16.04 25.99 2.05
N ALA A 406 -16.03 26.81 1.00
CA ALA A 406 -16.46 28.18 1.15
C ALA A 406 -17.93 28.25 1.56
N GLY A 407 -18.24 29.29 2.34
CA GLY A 407 -19.62 29.60 2.73
C GLY A 407 -20.53 29.81 1.53
N LYS A 408 -21.77 29.38 1.69
CA LYS A 408 -22.87 29.53 0.75
C LYS A 408 -23.26 31.01 0.62
N SER A 409 -23.00 31.60 -0.54
CA SER A 409 -23.51 32.92 -0.96
C SER A 409 -24.58 32.85 -2.06
N GLY A 410 -25.04 31.64 -2.44
CA GLY A 410 -26.09 31.46 -3.43
C GLY A 410 -26.64 30.03 -3.48
N ASP A 411 -27.38 29.69 -4.53
CA ASP A 411 -27.99 28.37 -4.72
C ASP A 411 -27.00 27.36 -5.31
N PHE A 412 -26.13 26.84 -4.46
CA PHE A 412 -25.31 25.67 -4.77
C PHE A 412 -25.24 24.71 -3.58
N ASP A 413 -24.69 23.53 -3.82
CA ASP A 413 -24.36 22.53 -2.81
C ASP A 413 -22.93 22.75 -2.30
N PRO A 414 -22.73 23.45 -1.16
CA PRO A 414 -21.42 23.71 -0.58
C PRO A 414 -20.91 22.49 0.19
N THR A 415 -20.93 21.32 -0.45
CA THR A 415 -20.40 20.08 0.11
C THR A 415 -19.09 19.71 -0.57
N GLY A 416 -18.06 19.45 0.23
CA GLY A 416 -16.79 18.89 -0.20
C GLY A 416 -16.53 17.57 0.52
N PHE A 417 -16.00 16.60 -0.21
CA PHE A 417 -15.53 15.33 0.32
C PHE A 417 -14.02 15.21 0.11
N TYR A 418 -13.31 14.75 1.14
CA TYR A 418 -11.86 14.65 1.17
C TYR A 418 -11.44 13.27 1.64
N ASP A 419 -10.41 12.72 1.00
CA ASP A 419 -9.82 11.45 1.38
C ASP A 419 -8.33 11.38 0.99
N CYS A 420 -7.59 10.45 1.59
CA CYS A 420 -6.21 10.09 1.23
C CYS A 420 -5.27 11.31 1.18
N VAL A 421 -5.37 12.15 2.21
CA VAL A 421 -4.58 13.37 2.35
C VAL A 421 -3.14 12.97 2.67
N ALA A 422 -2.17 13.59 1.98
CA ALA A 422 -0.76 13.43 2.29
C ALA A 422 0.00 14.72 2.06
N VAL A 423 1.01 14.96 2.88
CA VAL A 423 1.89 16.13 2.80
C VAL A 423 3.33 15.67 2.82
N SER A 424 4.17 16.27 1.99
CA SER A 424 5.60 15.98 1.91
C SER A 424 6.38 17.27 1.57
N ASN A 425 7.70 17.19 1.69
CA ASN A 425 8.63 18.19 1.19
C ASN A 425 9.04 17.92 -0.28
N GLU A 426 8.64 16.78 -0.85
CA GLU A 426 8.85 16.45 -2.27
C GLU A 426 7.53 16.07 -2.93
N ARG A 427 7.51 16.07 -4.28
CA ARG A 427 6.28 15.73 -5.00
C ARG A 427 5.91 14.27 -4.72
N ILE A 428 4.63 14.04 -4.44
CA ILE A 428 4.09 12.75 -4.03
C ILE A 428 3.78 11.90 -5.29
N ILE A 429 4.81 11.53 -6.04
CA ILE A 429 4.68 10.71 -7.26
C ILE A 429 4.64 9.24 -6.86
N ASN A 430 3.58 8.51 -7.23
CA ASN A 430 3.51 7.04 -7.09
C ASN A 430 3.84 6.49 -5.70
N ALA A 431 3.79 7.30 -4.64
CA ALA A 431 3.80 6.79 -3.28
C ALA A 431 2.54 5.93 -3.16
N GLY A 432 2.72 4.62 -3.37
CA GLY A 432 1.80 3.60 -2.93
C GLY A 432 1.38 4.05 -1.56
N ILE A 433 0.10 4.40 -1.45
CA ILE A 433 -0.46 4.99 -0.24
C ILE A 433 0.03 4.06 0.87
N PRO A 434 0.75 4.55 1.90
CA PRO A 434 1.06 3.69 3.02
C PRO A 434 -0.30 3.11 3.39
N ALA A 435 -0.45 1.78 3.27
CA ALA A 435 -1.59 1.13 3.85
C ALA A 435 -1.75 1.75 5.24
N PRO A 436 -2.98 2.10 5.65
CA PRO A 436 -3.18 2.70 6.96
C PRO A 436 -2.30 1.95 7.96
N PRO A 437 -1.78 2.61 9.01
CA PRO A 437 -1.47 1.85 10.22
C PRO A 437 -2.81 1.28 10.73
N GLU A 438 -3.34 0.28 10.02
CA GLU A 438 -4.38 -0.66 10.39
C GLU A 438 -3.72 -1.64 11.34
N ARG A 439 -3.32 -1.09 12.48
CA ARG A 439 -3.63 -1.68 13.77
C ARG A 439 -3.96 -0.50 14.65
N THR A 440 -5.22 -0.43 15.03
CA THR A 440 -5.61 0.42 16.15
C THR A 440 -4.61 0.20 17.28
N SER A 441 -4.22 1.24 18.00
CA SER A 441 -3.40 1.09 19.21
C SER A 441 -3.98 0.02 20.13
N SER A 442 -5.29 -0.22 20.14
CA SER A 442 -5.95 -1.35 20.81
C SER A 442 -5.54 -2.75 20.33
N GLU A 443 -5.31 -2.98 19.03
CA GLU A 443 -4.84 -4.28 18.51
C GLU A 443 -3.35 -4.51 18.74
N PHE A 444 -2.54 -3.45 18.68
CA PHE A 444 -1.13 -3.51 19.07
C PHE A 444 -0.97 -3.71 20.59
N ILE A 445 -1.85 -3.10 21.39
CA ILE A 445 -1.99 -3.33 22.84
C ILE A 445 -2.44 -4.78 23.12
N HIS A 446 -3.34 -5.34 22.31
CA HIS A 446 -3.75 -6.74 22.43
C HIS A 446 -2.58 -7.69 22.15
N LEU A 447 -1.73 -7.37 21.16
CA LEU A 447 -0.54 -8.14 20.81
C LEU A 447 0.56 -8.03 21.88
N LEU A 448 0.81 -6.83 22.42
CA LEU A 448 1.78 -6.62 23.49
C LEU A 448 1.35 -7.29 24.81
N GLY A 449 0.06 -7.24 25.14
CA GLY A 449 -0.51 -7.93 26.30
C GLY A 449 -0.34 -9.45 26.25
N GLU A 450 -0.25 -10.05 25.06
CA GLU A 450 0.07 -11.47 24.86
C GLU A 450 1.58 -11.78 24.84
N ILE A 451 2.42 -10.77 24.56
CA ILE A 451 3.89 -10.90 24.52
C ILE A 451 4.52 -10.75 25.92
N VAL A 452 3.81 -10.17 26.91
CA VAL A 452 4.32 -10.09 28.28
C VAL A 452 4.62 -11.48 28.81
N ASN A 453 5.92 -11.77 28.96
CA ASN A 453 6.41 -13.05 29.40
C ASN A 453 5.95 -13.28 30.86
N PRO A 454 5.27 -14.41 31.18
CA PRO A 454 4.86 -14.71 32.55
C PRO A 454 6.03 -14.89 33.54
N LYS A 455 7.29 -14.75 33.08
CA LYS A 455 8.50 -14.80 33.90
C LYS A 455 9.10 -13.44 34.26
N TRP A 456 8.50 -12.31 33.90
CA TRP A 456 8.99 -11.01 34.40
C TRP A 456 8.79 -10.96 35.91
N ARG A 457 9.90 -10.93 36.66
CA ARG A 457 9.90 -11.15 38.12
C ARG A 457 9.89 -9.83 38.87
N THR A 458 10.30 -8.73 38.24
CA THR A 458 10.46 -7.44 38.92
C THR A 458 9.94 -6.26 38.09
N TYR A 459 9.45 -5.23 38.79
CA TYR A 459 9.00 -3.96 38.21
C TYR A 459 10.11 -3.25 37.42
N LYS A 460 11.36 -3.42 37.84
CA LYS A 460 12.56 -2.89 37.17
C LYS A 460 12.73 -3.42 35.75
N GLU A 461 12.43 -4.70 35.50
CA GLU A 461 12.52 -5.31 34.16
C GLU A 461 11.45 -4.74 33.21
N ILE A 462 10.25 -4.48 33.73
CA ILE A 462 9.15 -3.84 32.99
C ILE A 462 9.53 -2.41 32.63
N LEU A 463 9.98 -1.60 33.60
CA LEU A 463 10.40 -0.22 33.38
C LEU A 463 11.56 -0.11 32.38
N GLN A 464 12.56 -0.98 32.48
CA GLN A 464 13.69 -1.00 31.54
C GLN A 464 13.25 -1.32 30.10
N PHE A 465 12.30 -2.25 29.94
CA PHE A 465 11.71 -2.56 28.64
C PHE A 465 10.91 -1.37 28.07
N LEU A 466 10.12 -0.69 28.90
CA LEU A 466 9.32 0.46 28.48
C LEU A 466 10.18 1.67 28.11
N VAL A 467 11.24 1.96 28.87
CA VAL A 467 12.22 3.00 28.54
C VAL A 467 12.95 2.68 27.22
N CYS A 468 13.20 1.40 26.94
CA CYS A 468 13.77 0.98 25.66
C CYS A 468 12.81 1.23 24.49
N LEU A 469 11.50 0.94 24.66
CA LEU A 469 10.46 1.22 23.66
C LEU A 469 10.29 2.73 23.42
N GLU A 470 10.24 3.54 24.47
CA GLU A 470 10.14 5.00 24.38
C GLU A 470 11.30 5.59 23.56
N LYS A 471 12.53 5.23 23.91
CA LYS A 471 13.74 5.76 23.25
C LYS A 471 13.88 5.34 21.79
N ARG A 472 13.46 4.11 21.43
CA ARG A 472 13.66 3.57 20.07
C ARG A 472 12.45 3.74 19.15
N LEU A 473 11.23 3.70 19.68
CA LEU A 473 9.98 3.80 18.90
C LEU A 473 9.33 5.19 18.97
N LYS A 474 9.86 6.11 19.78
CA LYS A 474 9.32 7.47 19.99
C LYS A 474 7.84 7.48 20.40
N ILE A 475 7.41 6.48 21.17
CA ILE A 475 6.06 6.38 21.73
C ILE A 475 5.93 7.36 22.89
N HIS A 476 4.81 8.06 22.99
CA HIS A 476 4.61 9.07 24.03
C HIS A 476 4.40 8.41 25.41
N PRO A 477 4.97 8.95 26.51
CA PRO A 477 4.87 8.36 27.87
C PRO A 477 3.45 8.07 28.36
N SER A 478 2.46 8.87 27.95
CA SER A 478 1.06 8.67 28.31
C SER A 478 0.44 7.41 27.71
N GLU A 479 0.88 6.99 26.52
CA GLU A 479 0.42 5.75 25.87
C GLU A 479 1.05 4.52 26.55
N ILE A 480 2.30 4.67 27.00
CA ILE A 480 3.00 3.67 27.82
C ILE A 480 2.29 3.49 29.18
N LEU A 481 1.83 4.59 29.79
CA LEU A 481 1.13 4.53 31.07
C LEU A 481 -0.21 3.79 30.97
N GLN A 482 -0.95 3.96 29.86
CA GLN A 482 -2.19 3.21 29.61
C GLN A 482 -1.93 1.71 29.40
N LEU A 483 -0.79 1.34 28.81
CA LEU A 483 -0.32 -0.04 28.69
C LEU A 483 -0.10 -0.69 30.07
N VAL A 484 0.55 0.02 31.01
CA VAL A 484 0.86 -0.48 32.36
C VAL A 484 -0.37 -0.57 33.25
N LEU A 485 -1.29 0.41 33.15
CA LEU A 485 -2.49 0.50 33.98
C LEU A 485 -3.65 -0.37 33.49
N SER A 486 -3.44 -1.15 32.42
CA SER A 486 -4.45 -2.10 31.93
C SER A 486 -4.85 -3.10 33.03
N PRO A 487 -6.16 -3.28 33.30
CA PRO A 487 -6.66 -4.15 34.39
C PRO A 487 -6.16 -5.60 34.34
N ARG A 488 -5.70 -6.08 33.18
CA ARG A 488 -5.16 -7.44 33.00
C ARG A 488 -3.72 -7.62 33.50
N LEU A 489 -2.93 -6.55 33.60
CA LEU A 489 -1.57 -6.61 34.17
C LEU A 489 -1.61 -6.58 35.70
N ILE A 490 -2.57 -5.84 36.27
CA ILE A 490 -2.76 -5.70 37.72
C ILE A 490 -3.31 -7.00 38.36
N SER A 491 -4.02 -7.84 37.60
CA SER A 491 -4.68 -9.04 38.13
C SER A 491 -3.75 -10.25 38.38
N ARG A 492 -2.45 -10.17 38.07
CA ARG A 492 -1.48 -11.23 38.39
C ARG A 492 -0.38 -10.74 39.34
N LYS A 493 -0.62 -10.96 40.64
CA LYS A 493 0.39 -11.14 41.71
C LYS A 493 1.29 -9.96 42.10
N ILE A 494 0.92 -8.71 41.79
CA ILE A 494 1.60 -7.53 42.37
C ILE A 494 0.61 -6.78 43.26
N LEU A 495 0.51 -7.19 44.52
CA LEU A 495 -0.13 -6.43 45.59
C LEU A 495 0.83 -5.32 46.02
N LEU A 496 0.75 -4.15 45.39
CA LEU A 496 1.27 -2.91 45.95
C LEU A 496 0.28 -1.77 45.70
N GLU A 497 0.17 -0.90 46.69
CA GLU A 497 -0.80 0.20 46.70
C GLU A 497 -0.60 1.13 45.49
N PRO A 498 -1.69 1.52 44.78
CA PRO A 498 -1.64 2.40 43.60
C PRO A 498 -0.86 3.71 43.79
N ASN A 499 -0.75 4.18 45.03
CA ASN A 499 -0.07 5.42 45.39
C ASN A 499 1.46 5.36 45.25
N ILE A 500 2.07 4.17 45.37
CA ILE A 500 3.53 3.98 45.18
C ILE A 500 3.87 4.05 43.69
N LEU A 501 3.04 3.45 42.84
CA LEU A 501 3.20 3.44 41.37
C LEU A 501 3.14 4.86 40.78
N ILE A 502 2.20 5.69 41.25
CA ILE A 502 2.06 7.08 40.80
C ILE A 502 3.27 7.94 41.23
N ARG A 503 3.84 7.65 42.39
CA ARG A 503 4.99 8.39 42.93
C ARG A 503 6.28 8.08 42.16
N GLU A 504 6.60 6.81 41.94
CA GLU A 504 7.84 6.43 41.25
C GLU A 504 7.84 6.83 39.75
N VAL A 505 6.69 6.82 39.09
CA VAL A 505 6.57 7.31 37.70
C VAL A 505 6.80 8.82 37.63
N LYS A 506 6.33 9.59 38.62
CA LYS A 506 6.55 11.04 38.68
C LYS A 506 7.98 11.43 39.04
N GLU A 507 8.71 10.58 39.77
CA GLU A 507 10.09 10.84 40.16
C GLU A 507 11.10 10.46 39.05
N ASN A 508 10.70 9.67 38.04
CA ASN A 508 11.58 9.20 36.96
C ASN A 508 11.23 9.73 35.54
N ALA A 509 10.09 10.39 35.38
CA ALA A 509 9.75 11.18 34.19
C ALA A 509 10.20 12.64 34.39
#